data_AF-A0A355A468-F1
#
_entry.id   AF-A0A355A468-F1
#
_cell.length_a   1.000
_cell.length_b   1.000
_cell.length_c   1.000
_cell.angle_alpha   90.00
_cell.angle_beta   90.00
_cell.angle_gamma   90.00
#
_symmetry.space_group_name_H-M   'P 1'
#
loop_
_entity.id
_entity.type
_entity.pdbx_description
1 polymer ?
#
loop_
_entity_poly.entity_id
_entity_poly.type
_entity_poly.pdbx_seq_one_letter_code
_entity_poly.pdbx_strand_id
1 'polypeptide(L)' 'LRISIGEENQEEAAQECSIITATYNMKGRAVGTIGVLGPTRMDYSHVVAVVDFIAQYLSEILSEKKM' A
#
# COMPACT_ATOMS: atom_id res chain seq x y z
N LEU A 1 6.38 -2.58 -2.09
CA LEU A 1 5.74 -2.46 -0.76
C LEU A 1 6.58 -1.51 0.11
N ARG A 2 5.96 -0.64 0.88
CA ARG A 2 6.63 0.21 1.88
C ARG A 2 5.80 0.21 3.16
N ILE A 3 6.49 0.09 4.29
CA ILE A 3 5.90 0.09 5.63
C ILE A 3 6.59 1.22 6.40
N SER A 4 5.81 1.99 7.15
CA SER A 4 6.27 3.06 8.02
C SER A 4 5.45 3.03 9.29
N ILE A 5 6.08 2.97 10.45
CA ILE A 5 5.41 2.75 11.74
C ILE A 5 5.72 3.89 12.70
N GLY A 6 4.66 4.58 13.15
CA GLY A 6 4.73 5.60 14.17
C GLY A 6 5.79 6.66 13.91
N GLU A 7 6.83 6.71 14.74
CA GLU A 7 7.92 7.68 14.67
C GLU A 7 8.73 7.65 13.36
N GLU A 8 8.58 6.61 12.53
CA GLU A 8 9.17 6.58 11.18
C GLU A 8 8.45 7.53 10.20
N ASN A 9 7.23 7.96 10.53
CA ASN A 9 6.46 8.90 9.73
C ASN A 9 6.99 10.33 9.93
N GLN A 10 7.19 11.04 8.81
CA GLN A 10 7.66 12.44 8.84
C GLN A 10 6.65 13.40 9.46
N GLU A 11 5.36 13.16 9.23
CA GLU A 11 4.28 14.00 9.75
C GLU A 11 3.99 13.61 11.20
N GLU A 12 4.05 14.60 12.10
CA GLU A 12 3.79 14.39 13.54
C GLU A 12 2.39 13.80 13.78
N ALA A 13 1.39 14.26 13.02
CA ALA A 13 0.03 13.73 13.06
C ALA A 13 -0.09 12.25 12.67
N ALA A 14 0.92 11.69 11.99
CA ALA A 14 0.96 10.30 11.59
C ALA A 14 1.78 9.43 12.55
N GLN A 15 2.41 9.99 13.59
CA GLN A 15 3.24 9.22 14.52
C GLN A 15 2.46 8.22 15.39
N GLU A 16 1.13 8.33 15.43
CA GLU A 16 0.26 7.34 16.09
C GLU A 16 -0.23 6.24 15.14
N CYS A 17 0.21 6.26 13.89
CA CYS A 17 -0.27 5.37 12.83
C CYS A 17 0.83 4.51 12.21
N SER A 18 0.45 3.34 11.72
CA SER A 18 1.18 2.58 10.72
C SER A 18 0.65 2.91 9.33
N ILE A 19 1.56 3.11 8.39
CA ILE A 19 1.27 3.35 6.98
C ILE A 19 1.89 2.22 6.15
N ILE A 20 1.04 1.41 5.52
CA ILE A 20 1.45 0.32 4.64
C ILE A 20 1.01 0.68 3.24
N THR A 21 1.93 0.68 2.27
CA THR A 21 1.64 1.06 0.89
C THR A 21 2.18 0.05 -0.11
N ALA A 22 1.48 -0.10 -1.23
CA ALA A 22 1.89 -0.90 -2.37
C ALA A 22 1.61 -0.15 -3.68
N THR A 23 2.56 -0.20 -4.59
CA THR A 23 2.47 0.45 -5.90
C THR A 23 1.86 -0.53 -6.90
N TYR A 24 0.87 -0.07 -7.65
CA TYR A 24 0.29 -0.83 -8.75
C TYR A 24 0.78 -0.30 -10.09
N ASN A 25 0.83 -1.20 -11.07
CA ASN A 25 1.41 -0.95 -12.38
C ASN A 25 0.35 -1.11 -13.48
N MET A 26 0.48 -0.32 -14.54
CA MET A 26 -0.29 -0.50 -15.77
C MET A 26 0.70 -0.69 -16.91
N LYS A 27 0.61 -1.81 -17.63
CA LYS A 27 1.50 -2.12 -18.76
C LYS A 27 3.00 -1.98 -18.39
N GLY A 28 3.37 -2.46 -17.20
CA GLY A 28 4.74 -2.42 -16.69
C GLY A 28 5.23 -1.05 -16.20
N ARG A 29 4.38 -0.03 -16.16
CA ARG A 29 4.71 1.28 -15.58
C ARG A 29 3.99 1.47 -14.25
N ALA A 30 4.70 1.96 -13.23
CA ALA A 30 4.09 2.39 -11.98
C ALA A 30 3.11 3.55 -12.24
N VAL A 31 1.85 3.36 -11.88
CA VAL A 31 0.78 4.37 -12.11
C VAL A 31 0.33 5.03 -10.83
N GLY A 32 0.40 4.32 -9.70
CA GLY A 32 -0.01 4.88 -8.42
C GLY A 32 0.26 3.94 -7.26
N THR A 33 -0.14 4.38 -6.08
CA THR A 33 0.09 3.68 -4.82
C THR A 33 -1.22 3.60 -4.05
N ILE A 34 -1.52 2.42 -3.55
CA ILE A 34 -2.58 2.19 -2.57
C ILE A 34 -1.95 1.98 -1.20
N GLY A 35 -2.72 2.19 -0.14
CA GLY A 35 -2.24 1.90 1.20
C GLY A 35 -3.32 1.84 2.26
N VAL A 36 -2.90 1.31 3.41
CA VAL A 36 -3.69 1.23 4.64
C VAL A 36 -3.02 2.11 5.69
N LEU A 37 -3.85 2.87 6.39
CA LEU A 37 -3.48 3.65 7.56
C LEU A 37 -4.22 3.06 8.76
N GLY A 38 -3.49 2.67 9.79
CA GLY A 38 -4.05 1.98 10.96
C GLY A 38 -3.23 2.24 12.22
N PRO A 39 -3.61 1.68 13.37
CA PRO A 39 -2.84 1.84 14.60
C PRO A 39 -1.42 1.25 14.49
N THR A 40 -0.53 1.67 15.39
CA THR A 40 0.86 1.13 15.50
C THR A 40 0.92 -0.33 15.92
N ARG A 41 -0.18 -0.92 16.43
CA ARG A 41 -0.29 -2.35 16.73
C ARG A 41 -1.46 -2.95 15.95
N MET A 42 -1.12 -3.73 14.94
CA MET A 42 -2.06 -4.42 14.04
C MET A 42 -1.49 -5.76 13.60
N ASP A 43 -2.32 -6.61 12.97
CA ASP A 43 -1.84 -7.82 12.30
C ASP A 43 -1.14 -7.44 10.98
N TYR A 44 0.16 -7.18 11.07
CA TYR A 44 0.97 -6.77 9.91
C TYR A 44 1.00 -7.83 8.82
N SER A 45 1.13 -9.10 9.19
CA SER A 45 1.19 -10.21 8.23
C SER A 45 -0.07 -10.25 7.36
N HIS A 46 -1.24 -10.14 7.99
CA HIS A 46 -2.51 -10.11 7.29
C HIS A 46 -2.65 -8.85 6.43
N VAL A 47 -2.38 -7.65 6.97
CA VAL A 47 -2.59 -6.41 6.22
C VAL A 47 -1.60 -6.24 5.08
N VAL A 48 -0.33 -6.60 5.27
CA VAL A 48 0.66 -6.59 4.18
C VAL A 48 0.21 -7.52 3.05
N ALA A 49 -0.25 -8.73 3.37
CA ALA A 49 -0.73 -9.68 2.36
C ALA A 49 -1.94 -9.13 1.59
N VAL A 50 -2.90 -8.52 2.28
CA VAL A 50 -4.09 -7.93 1.65
C VAL A 50 -3.72 -6.76 0.74
N VAL A 51 -2.89 -5.82 1.21
CA VAL A 51 -2.50 -4.64 0.43
C VAL A 51 -1.69 -5.04 -0.80
N ASP A 52 -0.78 -6.00 -0.67
CA ASP A 52 0.00 -6.51 -1.79
C ASP A 52 -0.88 -7.21 -2.83
N PHE A 53 -1.81 -8.07 -2.36
CA PHE A 53 -2.78 -8.74 -3.24
C PHE A 53 -3.62 -7.73 -4.02
N ILE A 54 -4.16 -6.69 -3.36
CA ILE A 54 -4.96 -5.67 -4.04
C ILE A 54 -4.12 -4.91 -5.07
N ALA A 55 -2.87 -4.58 -4.77
CA ALA A 55 -2.00 -3.88 -5.73
C ALA A 55 -1.69 -4.73 -6.97
N GLN A 56 -1.45 -6.04 -6.78
CA GLN A 56 -1.27 -6.98 -7.89
C GLN A 56 -2.54 -7.11 -8.71
N TYR A 57 -3.69 -7.31 -8.06
CA TYR A 57 -4.99 -7.44 -8.72
C TYR A 57 -5.38 -6.17 -9.50
N LEU A 58 -5.13 -4.98 -8.94
CA LEU A 58 -5.29 -3.72 -9.67
C LEU A 58 -4.35 -3.63 -10.87
N SER A 59 -3.12 -4.13 -10.74
CA SER A 59 -2.16 -4.12 -11.85
C SER A 59 -2.61 -5.00 -13.01
N GLU A 60 -3.23 -6.14 -12.72
CA GLU A 60 -3.82 -7.04 -13.72
C GLU A 60 -4.99 -6.37 -14.43
N ILE A 61 -6.01 -5.92 -13.69
CA ILE A 61 -7.22 -5.29 -14.25
C ILE A 61 -6.88 -4.08 -15.13
N LEU A 62 -5.98 -3.22 -14.65
CA LEU A 62 -5.62 -2.01 -15.38
C LEU A 62 -4.76 -2.31 -16.61
N SER A 63 -3.99 -3.40 -16.60
CA SER A 63 -3.21 -3.83 -17.76
C SER A 63 -4.08 -4.47 -18.84
N GLU A 64 -5.22 -5.07 -18.47
CA GLU A 64 -6.19 -5.66 -19.41
C GLU A 64 -7.08 -4.61 -20.11
N LYS A 65 -7.22 -3.42 -19.54
CA LYS A 65 -8.07 -2.37 -20.12
C LYS A 65 -7.43 -1.82 -21.41
N LYS A 66 -7.88 -2.36 -22.55
CA LYS A 66 -7.80 -1.68 -23.86
C LYS A 66 -8.52 -0.34 -23.72
N MET A 67 -7.75 0.74 -23.64
CA MET A 67 -8.24 2.08 -23.99
C MET A 67 -8.49 2.13 -25.50
#